data_AF-A0A517N0H1-F1
#
_entry.id   AF-A0A517N0H1-F1
#
_cell.length_a   1.000
_cell.length_b   1.000
_cell.length_c   1.000
_cell.angle_alpha   90.00
_cell.angle_beta   90.00
_cell.angle_gamma   90.00
#
_symmetry.space_group_name_H-M   'P 1'
#
loop_
_entity.id
_entity.type
_entity.pdbx_description
1 polymer ?
#
loop_
_entity_poly.entity_id
_entity_poly.type
_entity_poly.pdbx_seq_one_letter_code
_entity_poly.pdbx_strand_id
1 'polypeptide(L)'
;MSITWRDLKIGDRIQMIEWPPELDKETLHGDTIGFYEWAIESGSQLTVVNIDEWGIPWGKIIRTLDGIETTESIGLNHSGYVVSAP
;
A
#
# COMPACT_ATOMS: atom_id res chain seq x y z
N MET A 1 -8.44 9.55 -15.54
CA MET A 1 -6.97 9.72 -15.62
C MET A 1 -6.36 8.64 -14.74
N SER A 2 -5.37 7.91 -15.23
CA SER A 2 -4.60 6.96 -14.41
C SER A 2 -3.69 7.76 -13.47
N ILE A 3 -3.93 7.67 -12.16
CA ILE A 3 -3.01 8.22 -11.16
C ILE A 3 -1.75 7.36 -11.13
N THR A 4 -0.60 8.01 -11.09
CA THR A 4 0.68 7.34 -10.82
C THR A 4 1.06 7.55 -9.36
N TRP A 5 1.97 6.73 -8.84
CA TRP A 5 2.46 6.90 -7.47
C TRP A 5 3.05 8.28 -7.20
N ARG A 6 3.60 8.95 -8.23
CA ARG A 6 4.17 10.30 -8.12
C ARG A 6 3.11 11.38 -7.89
N ASP A 7 1.85 11.07 -8.16
CA ASP A 7 0.73 12.00 -7.96
C ASP A 7 0.14 11.90 -6.54
N LEU A 8 0.55 10.89 -5.76
CA LEU A 8 0.08 10.69 -4.39
C LEU A 8 0.57 11.80 -3.45
N LYS A 9 -0.31 12.19 -2.53
CA LYS A 9 -0.06 13.22 -1.53
C LYS A 9 -0.31 12.66 -0.14
N ILE A 10 0.35 13.26 0.85
CA ILE A 10 0.07 12.98 2.26
C ILE A 10 -1.43 13.27 2.52
N GLY A 11 -2.11 12.29 3.11
CA GLY A 11 -3.55 12.30 3.38
C GLY A 11 -4.38 11.52 2.37
N ASP A 12 -3.85 11.19 1.18
CA ASP A 12 -4.56 10.37 0.22
C ASP A 12 -4.86 8.99 0.81
N ARG A 13 -6.08 8.50 0.55
CA ARG A 13 -6.47 7.12 0.87
C ARG A 13 -6.36 6.28 -0.38
N ILE A 14 -5.65 5.17 -0.29
CA ILE A 14 -5.49 4.23 -1.39
C ILE A 14 -6.02 2.87 -1.01
N GLN A 15 -6.52 2.13 -2.00
CA GLN A 15 -6.90 0.74 -1.87
C GLN A 15 -6.07 -0.08 -2.85
N MET A 16 -5.39 -1.13 -2.36
CA MET A 16 -4.75 -2.10 -3.23
C MET A 16 -5.82 -2.97 -3.88
N ILE A 17 -5.82 -3.06 -5.21
CA ILE A 17 -6.85 -3.77 -5.98
C ILE A 17 -6.29 -4.96 -6.73
N GLU A 18 -4.98 -5.00 -6.96
CA GLU A 18 -4.30 -6.09 -7.63
C GLU A 18 -2.82 -6.13 -7.24
N TRP A 19 -2.18 -7.27 -7.52
CA TRP A 19 -0.75 -7.42 -7.31
C TRP A 19 0.02 -6.50 -8.27
N PRO A 20 1.01 -5.71 -7.80
CA PRO A 20 1.75 -4.82 -8.68
C PRO A 20 2.57 -5.62 -9.71
N PRO A 21 2.34 -5.46 -11.01
CA PRO A 21 3.02 -6.23 -12.06
C PRO A 21 4.52 -5.96 -12.13
N GLU A 22 4.99 -4.85 -11.55
CA GLU A 22 6.41 -4.50 -11.47
C GLU A 22 7.15 -5.25 -10.36
N LEU A 23 6.43 -5.90 -9.45
CA LEU A 23 7.00 -6.63 -8.32
C LEU A 23 7.02 -8.14 -8.59
N ASP A 24 8.21 -8.71 -8.61
CA ASP A 24 8.40 -10.15 -8.64
C ASP A 24 8.16 -10.74 -7.25
N LYS A 25 7.04 -11.47 -7.12
CA LYS A 25 6.60 -12.12 -5.89
C LYS A 25 7.64 -13.08 -5.31
N GLU A 26 8.48 -13.72 -6.14
CA GLU A 26 9.49 -14.67 -5.66
C GLU A 26 10.68 -13.98 -4.96
N THR A 27 10.83 -12.68 -5.17
CA THR A 27 11.95 -11.89 -4.61
C THR A 27 11.59 -11.15 -3.33
N LEU A 28 10.30 -11.11 -2.97
CA LEU A 28 9.82 -10.38 -1.81
C LEU A 28 9.86 -11.24 -0.54
N HIS A 29 10.03 -10.58 0.60
CA HIS A 29 9.84 -11.22 1.90
C HIS A 29 8.40 -11.71 2.07
N GLY A 30 8.23 -12.86 2.72
CA GLY A 30 6.91 -13.47 2.96
C GLY A 30 5.92 -12.53 3.64
N ASP A 31 6.39 -11.69 4.57
CA ASP A 31 5.55 -10.70 5.26
C ASP A 31 5.01 -9.65 4.29
N THR A 32 5.84 -9.18 3.34
CA THR A 32 5.42 -8.25 2.30
C THR A 32 4.37 -8.91 1.40
N ILE A 33 4.61 -10.16 1.00
CA ILE A 33 3.66 -10.92 0.17
C ILE A 33 2.31 -11.05 0.88
N GLY A 34 2.31 -11.52 2.13
CA GLY A 34 1.09 -11.68 2.92
C GLY A 34 0.39 -10.36 3.21
N PHE A 35 1.12 -9.25 3.32
CA PHE A 35 0.53 -7.92 3.41
C PHE A 35 -0.26 -7.56 2.13
N TYR A 36 0.33 -7.72 0.94
CA TYR A 36 -0.34 -7.40 -0.32
C TYR A 36 -1.58 -8.25 -0.53
N GLU A 37 -1.48 -9.57 -0.34
CA GLU A 37 -2.61 -10.50 -0.49
C GLU A 37 -3.75 -10.09 0.43
N TRP A 38 -3.46 -9.88 1.71
CA TRP A 38 -4.44 -9.42 2.69
C TRP A 38 -5.05 -8.07 2.30
N ALA A 39 -4.25 -7.09 1.88
CA ALA A 39 -4.74 -5.75 1.56
C ALA A 39 -5.68 -5.77 0.35
N ILE A 40 -5.36 -6.57 -0.66
CA ILE A 40 -6.19 -6.77 -1.86
C ILE A 40 -7.48 -7.50 -1.50
N GLU A 41 -7.40 -8.63 -0.81
CA GLU A 41 -8.56 -9.46 -0.46
C GLU A 41 -9.53 -8.74 0.48
N SER A 42 -9.02 -8.00 1.45
CA SER A 42 -9.85 -7.26 2.41
C SER A 42 -10.42 -5.95 1.85
N GLY A 43 -9.88 -5.45 0.74
CA GLY A 43 -10.19 -4.12 0.22
C GLY A 43 -9.84 -2.98 1.19
N SER A 44 -8.87 -3.22 2.08
CA SER A 44 -8.49 -2.27 3.11
C SER A 44 -7.86 -0.99 2.52
N GLN A 45 -8.11 0.14 3.18
CA GLN A 45 -7.59 1.44 2.76
C GLN A 45 -6.36 1.85 3.57
N LEU A 46 -5.24 2.10 2.89
CA LEU A 46 -4.06 2.71 3.49
C LEU A 46 -4.15 4.22 3.34
N THR A 47 -3.65 4.96 4.34
CA THR A 47 -3.47 6.41 4.23
C THR A 47 -2.02 6.72 3.93
N VAL A 48 -1.75 7.56 2.93
CA VAL A 48 -0.40 8.08 2.68
C VAL A 48 -0.04 9.01 3.84
N VAL A 49 0.94 8.65 4.65
CA VAL A 49 1.31 9.40 5.86
C VAL A 49 2.64 10.12 5.74
N ASN A 50 3.47 9.73 4.78
CA ASN A 50 4.78 10.31 4.55
C ASN A 50 5.16 10.23 3.06
N ILE A 51 6.04 11.13 2.65
CA ILE A 51 6.81 11.03 1.40
C ILE A 51 8.26 11.16 1.80
N ASP A 52 9.08 10.14 1.51
CA ASP A 52 10.47 10.14 1.94
C ASP A 52 11.37 11.06 1.09
N GLU A 53 12.67 11.10 1.43
CA GLU A 53 13.66 11.95 0.75
C GLU A 53 13.85 11.62 -0.75
N TRP A 54 13.44 10.41 -1.19
CA TRP A 54 13.48 9.96 -2.58
C TRP A 54 12.18 10.29 -3.32
N GLY A 55 11.21 10.91 -2.63
CA GLY A 55 9.89 11.20 -3.14
C GLY A 55 8.95 9.99 -3.13
N ILE A 56 9.29 8.90 -2.43
CA ILE A 56 8.45 7.70 -2.38
C ILE A 56 7.35 7.91 -1.33
N PRO A 57 6.06 7.81 -1.73
CA PRO A 57 4.96 7.85 -0.78
C PRO A 57 4.88 6.56 0.04
N TRP A 58 4.61 6.70 1.34
CA TRP A 58 4.44 5.61 2.28
C TRP A 58 3.00 5.54 2.78
N GLY A 59 2.32 4.43 2.47
CA GLY A 59 0.98 4.11 2.97
C GLY A 59 1.07 3.45 4.35
N LYS A 60 0.16 3.81 5.25
CA LYS A 60 0.04 3.23 6.59
C LYS A 60 -1.38 2.74 6.85
N ILE A 61 -1.48 1.64 7.58
CA ILE A 61 -2.73 1.06 8.07
C ILE A 61 -2.52 0.41 9.44
N ILE A 62 -3.58 0.35 10.24
CA ILE A 62 -3.63 -0.47 11.46
C ILE A 62 -4.47 -1.70 11.11
N ARG A 63 -3.92 -2.90 11.34
CA ARG A 63 -4.64 -4.16 11.16
C ARG A 63 -4.46 -5.06 12.37
N THR A 64 -5.43 -5.92 12.62
CA THR A 64 -5.30 -6.95 13.66
C THR A 64 -4.65 -8.19 13.06
N LEU A 65 -3.49 -8.57 13.57
CA LEU A 65 -2.77 -9.81 13.25
C LEU A 65 -2.69 -10.65 14.52
N ASP A 66 -3.22 -11.87 14.50
CA ASP A 66 -3.24 -12.78 15.66
C ASP A 66 -3.82 -12.16 16.95
N GLY A 67 -4.85 -11.30 16.79
CA GLY A 67 -5.49 -10.61 17.91
C GLY A 67 -4.74 -9.37 18.41
N ILE A 68 -3.62 -8.99 17.78
CA ILE A 68 -2.81 -7.81 18.13
C ILE A 68 -3.00 -6.73 17.07
N GLU A 69 -3.28 -5.50 17.50
CA GLU A 69 -3.26 -4.35 16.58
C GLU A 69 -1.82 -4.02 16.19
N THR A 70 -1.54 -4.16 14.90
CA THR A 70 -0.24 -3.90 14.30
C THR A 70 -0.34 -2.71 13.37
N THR A 71 0.60 -1.77 13.51
CA THR A 71 0.82 -0.72 12.51
C THR A 71 1.68 -1.27 11.39
N GLU A 72 1.15 -1.26 10.17
CA GLU A 72 1.87 -1.65 8.96
C GLU A 72 2.12 -0.42 8.09
N SER A 73 3.25 -0.43 7.39
CA SER A 73 3.57 0.62 6.43
C SER A 73 4.29 0.05 5.21
N ILE A 74 3.97 0.57 4.03
CA ILE A 74 4.54 0.11 2.77
C ILE A 74 4.83 1.27 1.83
N GLY A 75 5.96 1.18 1.12
CA GLY A 75 6.29 2.12 0.05
C GLY A 75 5.41 1.86 -1.18
N LEU A 76 4.85 2.93 -1.75
CA LEU A 76 3.84 2.86 -2.82
C LEU A 76 4.44 3.19 -4.20
N ASN A 77 5.72 2.92 -4.42
CA ASN A 77 6.46 3.24 -5.66
C ASN A 77 6.15 2.30 -6.85
N HIS A 78 4.95 1.75 -6.91
CA HIS A 78 4.49 0.73 -7.88
C HIS A 78 3.02 1.01 -8.28
N SER A 79 2.44 0.20 -9.16
CA SER A 79 1.01 0.28 -9.53
C SER A 79 0.14 -0.70 -8.72
N GLY A 80 -1.08 -1.00 -9.16
CA GLY A 80 -1.96 -1.98 -8.49
C GLY A 80 -2.85 -1.43 -7.36
N TYR A 81 -3.01 -0.11 -7.28
CA TYR A 81 -3.93 0.53 -6.34
C TYR A 81 -4.71 1.67 -6.98
N VAL A 82 -5.81 2.06 -6.32
CA VAL A 82 -6.62 3.23 -6.68
C VAL A 82 -6.67 4.22 -5.53
N VAL A 83 -6.69 5.51 -5.85
CA VAL A 83 -7.00 6.55 -4.86
C VAL A 83 -8.49 6.54 -4.62
N SER A 84 -8.88 6.31 -3.37
CA SER A 84 -10.25 6.43 -2.93
C SER A 84 -10.61 7.90 -2.82
N ALA A 85 -11.79 8.28 -3.32
CA ALA A 85 -12.31 9.62 -3.09
C ALA A 85 -12.45 9.86 -1.56
N PRO A 86 -12.22 11.10 -1.09
CA PRO A 86 -12.40 11.46 0.32
C PRO A 86 -13.83 11.20 0.81
#